data_AF-A0A3C1K4S9-F1
#
_entry.id   AF-A0A3C1K4S9-F1
#
_cell.length_a   1.000
_cell.length_b   1.000
_cell.length_c   1.000
_cell.angle_alpha   90.00
_cell.angle_beta   90.00
_cell.angle_gamma   90.00
#
_symmetry.space_group_name_H-M   'P 1'
#
loop_
_entity.id
_entity.type
_entity.pdbx_description
1 polymer ?
#
loop_
_entity_poly.entity_id
_entity_poly.type
_entity_poly.pdbx_seq_one_letter_code
_entity_poly.pdbx_strand_id
1 'polypeptide(L)'
;TKPADTIGGIKGLWFIPVDDVASFGDVILNELQSITLLNGKSWKYIYSIYSDREFYENKKENKEGISFEKSFKAFFPGYSVESLLQFEEMKYTRFCIAYQDNNYLFKLTGTINNPLNFRYKLITGSTGADNSGVEFEFYGNSKIRILEVTNEILHVLPITYTDWFLPSIDELQEIKNNLYNYGLGSFNSGYYWSSSEYDAISSYCLDFTGSASVLEKTETAHVRACRSFTDVSGKYNLRDIGPAGGLIFYIDDTTYYEAAPIDIERNTFSNITDKAIRTTETAIGTGATNTAAIIEQASGANDWFLPSKNEIAAMYNNLKIYGLGNFTNNFYWTSSEYNASYGVLFNFSDGTNSILYKNSSIRIRPCRKFTSLTQYSLRDIGPAGGLIFYIDGNNYYESNLYDLVGIWSNVYPGLIGTTSANIGEGLNNTNEIIAQAGHIDSSAKLCLDYDNRYAHSYSAAKLCNDLEITA
;
A
#
# COMPACT_ATOMS: atom_id res chain seq x y z
N THR A 1 -5.70 -18.95 -33.05
CA THR A 1 -6.08 -17.64 -33.58
C THR A 1 -6.29 -16.72 -32.39
N LYS A 2 -5.46 -15.69 -32.23
CA LYS A 2 -5.60 -14.74 -31.11
C LYS A 2 -6.98 -14.05 -31.23
N PRO A 3 -7.79 -13.98 -30.15
CA PRO A 3 -9.06 -13.27 -30.16
C PRO A 3 -8.85 -11.79 -30.50
N ALA A 4 -9.82 -11.19 -31.21
CA ALA A 4 -9.73 -9.86 -31.80
C ALA A 4 -9.54 -8.71 -30.80
N ASP A 5 -9.81 -8.94 -29.51
CA ASP A 5 -9.78 -7.91 -28.46
C ASP A 5 -8.79 -8.29 -27.31
N THR A 6 -7.54 -8.58 -27.66
CA THR A 6 -6.48 -8.71 -26.65
C THR A 6 -6.02 -7.31 -26.25
N ILE A 7 -6.33 -6.86 -25.03
CA ILE A 7 -5.81 -5.59 -24.52
C ILE A 7 -4.39 -5.85 -24.01
N GLY A 8 -3.40 -5.73 -24.89
CA GLY A 8 -1.99 -5.78 -24.50
C GLY A 8 -1.62 -4.58 -23.63
N GLY A 9 -0.76 -4.80 -22.63
CA GLY A 9 -0.18 -3.72 -21.83
C GLY A 9 -0.79 -3.54 -20.44
N ILE A 10 -0.50 -4.46 -19.53
CA ILE A 10 -1.01 -4.44 -18.16
C ILE A 10 0.14 -4.28 -17.16
N LYS A 11 0.21 -3.12 -16.52
CA LYS A 11 1.31 -2.71 -15.62
C LYS A 11 1.20 -3.24 -14.20
N GLY A 12 -0.01 -3.48 -13.71
CA GLY A 12 -0.23 -4.00 -12.38
C GLY A 12 -1.52 -4.78 -12.29
N LEU A 13 -1.57 -5.74 -11.36
CA LEU A 13 -2.73 -6.56 -11.09
C LEU A 13 -2.95 -6.62 -9.58
N TRP A 14 -4.15 -6.26 -9.16
CA TRP A 14 -4.63 -6.35 -7.79
C TRP A 14 -5.86 -7.23 -7.73
N PHE A 15 -5.98 -7.99 -6.66
CA PHE A 15 -7.11 -8.87 -6.40
C PHE A 15 -7.61 -8.70 -4.97
N ILE A 16 -8.89 -8.98 -4.77
CA ILE A 16 -9.50 -9.04 -3.44
C ILE A 16 -10.56 -10.14 -3.42
N PRO A 17 -10.64 -10.97 -2.37
CA PRO A 17 -11.77 -11.88 -2.19
C PRO A 17 -13.08 -11.10 -2.23
N VAL A 18 -14.08 -11.62 -2.93
CA VAL A 18 -15.38 -10.96 -3.06
C VAL A 18 -16.07 -10.83 -1.70
N ASP A 19 -15.82 -11.78 -0.80
CA ASP A 19 -16.33 -11.77 0.58
C ASP A 19 -15.71 -10.65 1.42
N ASP A 20 -14.59 -10.06 0.98
CA ASP A 20 -13.96 -8.90 1.61
C ASP A 20 -14.50 -7.56 1.07
N VAL A 21 -15.41 -7.59 0.09
CA VAL A 21 -16.06 -6.39 -0.48
C VAL A 21 -17.46 -6.23 0.12
N ALA A 22 -17.70 -5.10 0.79
CA ALA A 22 -18.99 -4.79 1.41
C ALA A 22 -20.03 -4.35 0.38
N SER A 23 -19.65 -3.45 -0.53
CA SER A 23 -20.56 -2.92 -1.56
C SER A 23 -19.82 -2.30 -2.73
N PHE A 24 -20.54 -2.19 -3.85
CA PHE A 24 -20.18 -1.40 -5.03
C PHE A 24 -21.15 -0.21 -5.13
N GLY A 25 -20.61 0.97 -5.40
CA GLY A 25 -21.39 2.17 -5.69
C GLY A 25 -21.96 2.17 -7.12
N ASP A 26 -22.52 3.31 -7.49
CA ASP A 26 -23.11 3.49 -8.82
C ASP A 26 -22.05 3.41 -9.93
N VAL A 27 -22.51 3.02 -11.12
CA VAL A 27 -21.71 3.06 -12.35
C VAL A 27 -22.29 4.14 -13.25
N ILE A 28 -21.51 5.18 -13.51
CA ILE A 28 -21.88 6.31 -14.36
C ILE A 28 -20.94 6.30 -15.55
N LEU A 29 -21.48 6.28 -16.78
CA LEU A 29 -20.67 6.28 -18.02
C LEU A 29 -19.57 5.20 -18.07
N ASN A 30 -19.84 4.01 -17.53
CA ASN A 30 -18.89 2.88 -17.42
C ASN A 30 -17.77 3.05 -16.37
N GLU A 31 -17.85 4.08 -15.54
CA GLU A 31 -16.92 4.33 -14.43
C GLU A 31 -17.61 4.03 -13.09
N LEU A 32 -16.97 3.18 -12.28
CA LEU A 32 -17.42 2.88 -10.92
C LEU A 32 -17.10 4.07 -10.01
N GLN A 33 -18.10 4.55 -9.27
CA GLN A 33 -17.95 5.76 -8.44
C GLN A 33 -17.44 5.47 -7.02
N SER A 34 -17.67 4.27 -6.48
CA SER A 34 -17.13 3.88 -5.18
C SER A 34 -17.11 2.36 -5.00
N ILE A 35 -16.22 1.89 -4.11
CA ILE A 35 -16.21 0.53 -3.60
C ILE A 35 -15.98 0.60 -2.09
N THR A 36 -16.75 -0.14 -1.31
CA THR A 36 -16.56 -0.23 0.14
C THR A 36 -16.04 -1.61 0.48
N LEU A 37 -14.91 -1.68 1.16
CA LEU A 37 -14.32 -2.93 1.64
C LEU A 37 -14.80 -3.22 3.07
N LEU A 38 -14.81 -4.50 3.46
CA LEU A 38 -14.98 -4.87 4.86
C LEU A 38 -13.81 -4.36 5.70
N ASN A 39 -14.05 -4.15 7.00
CA ASN A 39 -13.07 -3.53 7.89
C ASN A 39 -11.72 -4.27 7.89
N GLY A 40 -10.62 -3.52 7.77
CA GLY A 40 -9.26 -4.05 7.73
C GLY A 40 -8.89 -4.83 6.46
N LYS A 41 -9.78 -4.88 5.46
CA LYS A 41 -9.51 -5.55 4.19
C LYS A 41 -8.90 -4.57 3.18
N SER A 42 -8.02 -5.09 2.34
CA SER A 42 -7.32 -4.32 1.33
C SER A 42 -7.15 -5.14 0.06
N TRP A 43 -7.06 -4.44 -1.07
CA TRP A 43 -6.57 -5.04 -2.31
C TRP A 43 -5.16 -5.59 -2.10
N LYS A 44 -4.88 -6.73 -2.75
CA LYS A 44 -3.57 -7.39 -2.74
C LYS A 44 -2.98 -7.35 -4.14
N TYR A 45 -1.73 -6.93 -4.26
CA TYR A 45 -1.00 -7.00 -5.53
C TYR A 45 -0.55 -8.43 -5.80
N ILE A 46 -0.65 -8.89 -7.04
CA ILE A 46 -0.06 -10.17 -7.46
C ILE A 46 1.06 -9.94 -8.47
N TYR A 47 2.25 -10.38 -8.09
CA TYR A 47 3.42 -10.34 -8.96
C TYR A 47 3.24 -11.28 -10.15
N SER A 48 3.72 -10.85 -11.31
CA SER A 48 3.73 -11.66 -12.54
C SER A 48 4.61 -11.00 -13.60
N ILE A 49 5.11 -11.78 -14.55
CA ILE A 49 5.87 -11.28 -15.70
C ILE A 49 4.97 -10.37 -16.53
N TYR A 50 5.43 -9.13 -16.76
CA TYR A 50 4.66 -8.10 -17.46
C TYR A 50 4.30 -8.47 -18.90
N SER A 51 5.22 -9.08 -19.66
CA SER A 51 4.97 -9.51 -21.05
C SER A 51 3.88 -10.58 -21.16
N ASP A 52 3.63 -11.31 -20.08
CA ASP A 52 2.78 -12.49 -20.07
C ASP A 52 1.39 -12.19 -19.50
N ARG A 53 1.13 -10.93 -19.11
CA ARG A 53 -0.18 -10.48 -18.64
C ARG A 53 -1.09 -10.20 -19.83
N GLU A 54 -2.19 -10.92 -19.86
CA GLU A 54 -3.19 -10.80 -20.92
C GLU A 54 -4.58 -10.67 -20.30
N PHE A 55 -5.34 -9.67 -20.72
CA PHE A 55 -6.77 -9.57 -20.41
C PHE A 55 -7.61 -9.70 -21.67
N TYR A 56 -8.65 -10.51 -21.57
CA TYR A 56 -9.62 -10.78 -22.62
C TYR A 56 -11.02 -10.49 -22.11
N GLU A 57 -11.80 -9.78 -22.92
CA GLU A 57 -13.25 -9.63 -22.75
C GLU A 57 -13.96 -9.94 -24.07
N ASN A 58 -14.61 -11.11 -24.16
CA ASN A 58 -15.37 -11.49 -25.35
C ASN A 58 -16.86 -11.26 -25.13
N LYS A 59 -17.47 -10.41 -25.96
CA LYS A 59 -18.93 -10.24 -26.01
C LYS A 59 -19.57 -11.50 -26.62
N LYS A 60 -20.51 -12.10 -25.90
CA LYS A 60 -21.35 -13.22 -26.34
C LYS A 60 -22.81 -12.79 -26.34
N GLU A 61 -23.51 -13.08 -27.44
CA GLU A 61 -24.95 -12.88 -27.56
C GLU A 61 -25.66 -14.22 -27.54
N ASN A 62 -26.55 -14.40 -26.57
CA ASN A 62 -27.29 -15.62 -26.34
C ASN A 62 -28.78 -15.29 -26.14
N LYS A 63 -29.64 -16.32 -26.09
CA LYS A 63 -31.10 -16.16 -25.90
C LYS A 63 -31.47 -15.40 -24.61
N GLU A 64 -30.54 -15.30 -23.66
CA GLU A 64 -30.68 -14.62 -22.36
C GLU A 64 -30.15 -13.18 -22.35
N GLY A 65 -29.67 -12.68 -23.50
CA GLY A 65 -29.11 -11.33 -23.67
C GLY A 65 -27.60 -11.32 -23.95
N ILE A 66 -26.98 -10.16 -23.74
CA ILE A 66 -25.54 -9.95 -23.90
C ILE A 66 -24.83 -10.40 -22.62
N SER A 67 -23.76 -11.17 -22.78
CA SER A 67 -22.81 -11.53 -21.72
C SER A 67 -21.38 -11.26 -22.16
N PHE A 68 -20.49 -11.03 -21.21
CA PHE A 68 -19.08 -10.79 -21.44
C PHE A 68 -18.28 -11.88 -20.73
N GLU A 69 -17.56 -12.69 -21.50
CA GLU A 69 -16.61 -13.68 -20.98
C GLU A 69 -15.28 -12.97 -20.72
N LYS A 70 -14.84 -13.03 -19.47
CA LYS A 70 -13.66 -12.32 -18.98
C LYS A 70 -12.61 -13.31 -18.54
N SER A 71 -11.37 -13.06 -18.95
CA SER A 71 -10.21 -13.89 -18.59
C SER A 71 -9.00 -12.99 -18.45
N PHE A 72 -8.41 -12.98 -17.27
CA PHE A 72 -7.11 -12.40 -17.01
C PHE A 72 -6.11 -13.53 -16.82
N LYS A 73 -5.08 -13.61 -17.64
CA LYS A 73 -4.00 -14.59 -17.55
C LYS A 73 -2.68 -13.91 -17.26
N ALA A 74 -1.86 -14.56 -16.46
CA ALA A 74 -0.50 -14.10 -16.20
C ALA A 74 0.39 -15.26 -15.73
N PHE A 75 1.68 -14.99 -15.74
CA PHE A 75 2.70 -15.94 -15.33
C PHE A 75 3.45 -15.41 -14.10
N PHE A 76 3.42 -16.14 -13.01
CA PHE A 76 4.25 -15.92 -11.83
C PHE A 76 5.53 -16.76 -11.98
N PRO A 77 6.71 -16.15 -12.09
CA PRO A 77 7.93 -16.90 -12.31
C PRO A 77 8.46 -17.50 -11.00
N GLY A 78 9.03 -18.71 -11.08
CA GLY A 78 9.39 -19.48 -9.90
C GLY A 78 8.17 -19.88 -9.05
N TYR A 79 8.41 -20.55 -7.92
CA TYR A 79 7.44 -20.76 -6.86
C TYR A 79 8.12 -21.32 -5.60
N SER A 80 7.62 -20.94 -4.43
CA SER A 80 7.93 -21.56 -3.14
C SER A 80 6.78 -22.48 -2.70
N VAL A 81 7.01 -23.30 -1.67
CA VAL A 81 5.92 -24.08 -1.04
C VAL A 81 4.80 -23.15 -0.57
N GLU A 82 5.16 -21.99 -0.01
CA GLU A 82 4.21 -21.01 0.50
C GLU A 82 3.38 -20.38 -0.62
N SER A 83 4.00 -19.94 -1.73
CA SER A 83 3.25 -19.38 -2.86
C SER A 83 2.30 -20.43 -3.47
N LEU A 84 2.69 -21.71 -3.50
CA LEU A 84 1.82 -22.78 -3.97
C LEU A 84 0.63 -23.03 -3.04
N LEU A 85 0.84 -22.98 -1.72
CA LEU A 85 -0.26 -23.08 -0.75
C LEU A 85 -1.26 -21.93 -0.94
N GLN A 86 -0.78 -20.70 -1.13
CA GLN A 86 -1.64 -19.55 -1.43
C GLN A 86 -2.44 -19.76 -2.73
N PHE A 87 -1.78 -20.17 -3.82
CA PHE A 87 -2.48 -20.46 -5.08
C PHE A 87 -3.52 -21.57 -4.96
N GLU A 88 -3.27 -22.58 -4.13
CA GLU A 88 -4.22 -23.65 -3.87
C GLU A 88 -5.44 -23.16 -3.08
N GLU A 89 -5.25 -22.31 -2.07
CA GLU A 89 -6.35 -21.67 -1.34
C GLU A 89 -7.21 -20.77 -2.24
N MET A 90 -6.56 -20.04 -3.16
CA MET A 90 -7.25 -19.14 -4.09
C MET A 90 -8.24 -19.87 -5.00
N LYS A 91 -8.04 -21.15 -5.35
CA LYS A 91 -8.98 -21.93 -6.20
C LYS A 91 -10.39 -22.00 -5.64
N TYR A 92 -10.52 -21.95 -4.32
CA TYR A 92 -11.80 -22.05 -3.62
C TYR A 92 -12.43 -20.69 -3.31
N THR A 93 -11.73 -19.62 -3.64
CA THR A 93 -12.17 -18.23 -3.41
C THR A 93 -12.71 -17.62 -4.70
N ARG A 94 -13.54 -16.58 -4.54
CA ARG A 94 -14.11 -15.78 -5.64
C ARG A 94 -13.58 -14.37 -5.52
N PHE A 95 -13.27 -13.71 -6.63
CA PHE A 95 -12.48 -12.47 -6.60
C PHE A 95 -13.10 -11.34 -7.41
N CYS A 96 -12.83 -10.13 -6.93
CA CYS A 96 -12.78 -8.91 -7.73
C CYS A 96 -11.32 -8.63 -8.10
N ILE A 97 -11.10 -8.10 -9.30
CA ILE A 97 -9.78 -7.88 -9.89
C ILE A 97 -9.72 -6.47 -10.44
N ALA A 98 -8.71 -5.73 -10.03
CA ALA A 98 -8.36 -4.45 -10.61
C ALA A 98 -7.02 -4.58 -11.34
N TYR A 99 -6.88 -3.99 -12.51
CA TYR A 99 -5.60 -3.93 -13.19
C TYR A 99 -5.38 -2.53 -13.76
N GLN A 100 -4.11 -2.16 -13.89
CA GLN A 100 -3.70 -0.90 -14.48
C GLN A 100 -3.18 -1.17 -15.89
N ASP A 101 -3.67 -0.45 -16.89
CA ASP A 101 -3.18 -0.58 -18.26
C ASP A 101 -1.97 0.31 -18.55
N ASN A 102 -1.46 0.26 -19.79
CA ASN A 102 -0.29 1.03 -20.21
C ASN A 102 -0.46 2.55 -20.18
N ASN A 103 -1.70 3.02 -20.17
CA ASN A 103 -2.03 4.44 -20.04
C ASN A 103 -2.23 4.85 -18.59
N TYR A 104 -1.90 3.98 -17.63
CA TYR A 104 -2.05 4.18 -16.19
C TYR A 104 -3.50 4.25 -15.69
N LEU A 105 -4.46 3.90 -16.55
CA LEU A 105 -5.87 3.85 -16.18
C LEU A 105 -6.17 2.53 -15.49
N PHE A 106 -6.90 2.61 -14.38
CA PHE A 106 -7.34 1.43 -13.65
C PHE A 106 -8.67 0.93 -14.20
N LYS A 107 -8.75 -0.40 -14.29
CA LYS A 107 -9.91 -1.14 -14.77
C LYS A 107 -10.27 -2.20 -13.77
N LEU A 108 -11.57 -2.41 -13.56
CA LEU A 108 -12.12 -3.33 -12.58
C LEU A 108 -13.01 -4.36 -13.25
N THR A 109 -12.77 -5.63 -12.94
CA THR A 109 -13.60 -6.77 -13.33
C THR A 109 -13.86 -7.69 -12.13
N GLY A 110 -14.98 -8.41 -12.17
CA GLY A 110 -15.50 -9.12 -11.00
C GLY A 110 -16.24 -8.17 -10.06
N THR A 111 -17.46 -8.54 -9.67
CA THR A 111 -18.27 -7.81 -8.67
C THR A 111 -18.89 -8.79 -7.69
N ILE A 112 -19.51 -8.31 -6.61
CA ILE A 112 -20.26 -9.17 -5.65
C ILE A 112 -21.23 -10.11 -6.39
N ASN A 113 -21.92 -9.58 -7.41
CA ASN A 113 -22.92 -10.33 -8.16
C ASN A 113 -22.34 -11.18 -9.29
N ASN A 114 -21.14 -10.89 -9.77
CA ASN A 114 -20.49 -11.61 -10.86
C ASN A 114 -18.99 -11.74 -10.58
N PRO A 115 -18.57 -12.48 -9.53
CA PRO A 115 -17.16 -12.57 -9.19
C PRO A 115 -16.42 -13.49 -10.15
N LEU A 116 -15.10 -13.34 -10.20
CA LEU A 116 -14.23 -14.21 -10.99
C LEU A 116 -13.78 -15.43 -10.19
N ASN A 117 -13.61 -16.54 -10.89
CA ASN A 117 -12.98 -17.76 -10.40
C ASN A 117 -11.47 -17.67 -10.59
N PHE A 118 -10.73 -18.50 -9.87
CA PHE A 118 -9.29 -18.61 -10.00
C PHE A 118 -8.88 -20.04 -10.38
N ARG A 119 -7.90 -20.17 -11.27
CA ARG A 119 -7.20 -21.43 -11.55
C ARG A 119 -5.74 -21.17 -11.81
N TYR A 120 -4.92 -22.20 -11.59
CA TYR A 120 -3.50 -22.15 -11.92
C TYR A 120 -3.00 -23.50 -12.45
N LYS A 121 -1.84 -23.46 -13.10
CA LYS A 121 -1.11 -24.62 -13.60
C LYS A 121 0.39 -24.41 -13.36
N LEU A 122 1.05 -25.44 -12.85
CA LEU A 122 2.51 -25.47 -12.77
C LEU A 122 3.13 -25.70 -14.14
N ILE A 123 4.12 -24.86 -14.46
CA ILE A 123 4.96 -25.01 -15.64
C ILE A 123 6.35 -25.39 -15.13
N THR A 124 6.80 -26.59 -15.48
CA THR A 124 8.16 -27.04 -15.21
C THR A 124 8.95 -26.93 -16.51
N GLY A 125 9.76 -25.87 -16.63
CA GLY A 125 10.69 -25.75 -17.74
C GLY A 125 11.68 -26.92 -17.76
N SER A 126 11.93 -27.51 -18.92
CA SER A 126 12.79 -28.71 -19.03
C SER A 126 14.25 -28.35 -19.34
N THR A 127 14.55 -27.10 -19.72
CA THR A 127 15.91 -26.58 -19.95
C THR A 127 16.04 -25.10 -19.54
N GLY A 128 17.25 -24.62 -19.28
CA GLY A 128 17.57 -23.32 -18.64
C GLY A 128 17.17 -22.03 -19.38
N ALA A 129 16.33 -22.11 -20.41
CA ALA A 129 15.65 -20.98 -21.05
C ALA A 129 14.12 -21.07 -20.95
N ASP A 130 13.59 -22.14 -20.34
CA ASP A 130 12.18 -22.35 -20.04
C ASP A 130 11.90 -21.91 -18.59
N ASN A 131 11.09 -20.87 -18.40
CA ASN A 131 10.78 -20.37 -17.07
C ASN A 131 9.91 -21.37 -16.31
N SER A 132 10.45 -22.04 -15.29
CA SER A 132 9.63 -22.74 -14.30
C SER A 132 8.80 -21.73 -13.50
N GLY A 133 7.51 -21.99 -13.30
CA GLY A 133 6.63 -21.05 -12.61
C GLY A 133 5.18 -21.50 -12.56
N VAL A 134 4.29 -20.54 -12.29
CA VAL A 134 2.85 -20.73 -12.18
C VAL A 134 2.14 -19.88 -13.23
N GLU A 135 1.49 -20.53 -14.19
CA GLU A 135 0.50 -19.86 -15.03
C GLU A 135 -0.81 -19.79 -14.25
N PHE A 136 -1.38 -18.60 -14.09
CA PHE A 136 -2.64 -18.43 -13.38
C PHE A 136 -3.65 -17.62 -14.18
N GLU A 137 -4.92 -17.82 -13.86
CA GLU A 137 -6.03 -17.18 -14.55
C GLU A 137 -7.17 -16.83 -13.60
N PHE A 138 -7.62 -15.58 -13.67
CA PHE A 138 -8.91 -15.15 -13.14
C PHE A 138 -9.94 -15.13 -14.27
N TYR A 139 -11.05 -15.85 -14.11
CA TYR A 139 -12.02 -16.01 -15.20
C TYR A 139 -13.47 -16.07 -14.73
N GLY A 140 -14.38 -15.58 -15.57
CA GLY A 140 -15.80 -15.59 -15.28
C GLY A 140 -16.62 -14.88 -16.34
N ASN A 141 -17.94 -15.03 -16.25
CA ASN A 141 -18.87 -14.36 -17.15
C ASN A 141 -19.65 -13.31 -16.37
N SER A 142 -19.92 -12.17 -17.00
CA SER A 142 -20.77 -11.14 -16.40
C SER A 142 -21.66 -10.46 -17.44
N LYS A 143 -22.78 -9.90 -17.01
CA LYS A 143 -23.65 -9.08 -17.88
C LYS A 143 -23.14 -7.65 -18.10
N ILE A 144 -22.19 -7.21 -17.28
CA ILE A 144 -21.55 -5.90 -17.38
C ILE A 144 -20.18 -6.02 -18.04
N ARG A 145 -19.77 -4.98 -18.76
CA ARG A 145 -18.39 -4.85 -19.25
C ARG A 145 -17.41 -4.62 -18.10
N ILE A 146 -16.14 -4.59 -18.41
CA ILE A 146 -15.12 -4.05 -17.52
C ILE A 146 -15.42 -2.58 -17.18
N LEU A 147 -15.26 -2.24 -15.91
CA LEU A 147 -15.50 -0.89 -15.41
C LEU A 147 -14.19 -0.11 -15.38
N GLU A 148 -14.26 1.18 -15.68
CA GLU A 148 -13.19 2.12 -15.34
C GLU A 148 -13.29 2.48 -13.86
N VAL A 149 -12.16 2.69 -13.20
CA VAL A 149 -12.11 3.03 -11.78
C VAL A 149 -10.86 3.88 -11.52
N THR A 150 -10.90 4.74 -10.51
CA THR A 150 -9.70 5.48 -10.10
C THR A 150 -8.92 4.72 -9.02
N ASN A 151 -7.63 5.02 -8.91
CA ASN A 151 -6.75 4.53 -7.85
C ASN A 151 -7.24 4.94 -6.43
N GLU A 152 -7.80 6.15 -6.31
CA GLU A 152 -8.43 6.67 -5.09
C GLU A 152 -9.62 5.79 -4.66
N ILE A 153 -10.48 5.42 -5.61
CA ILE A 153 -11.65 4.56 -5.36
C ILE A 153 -11.20 3.16 -4.97
N LEU A 154 -10.16 2.62 -5.62
CA LEU A 154 -9.62 1.32 -5.23
C LEU A 154 -8.84 1.37 -3.90
N HIS A 155 -8.67 2.54 -3.27
CA HIS A 155 -7.83 2.75 -2.10
C HIS A 155 -6.37 2.26 -2.30
N VAL A 156 -5.90 2.23 -3.55
CA VAL A 156 -4.51 2.01 -3.94
C VAL A 156 -3.94 3.34 -4.36
N LEU A 157 -3.77 4.25 -3.40
CA LEU A 157 -3.04 5.49 -3.65
C LEU A 157 -1.62 5.13 -4.15
N PRO A 158 -1.08 5.81 -5.17
CA PRO A 158 0.32 5.67 -5.53
C PRO A 158 1.11 6.26 -4.39
N ILE A 159 1.61 5.40 -3.51
CA ILE A 159 2.62 5.81 -2.54
C ILE A 159 3.84 6.17 -3.38
N THR A 160 4.20 7.46 -3.37
CA THR A 160 5.39 7.94 -4.07
C THR A 160 6.58 7.88 -3.10
N TYR A 161 7.67 7.32 -3.57
CA TYR A 161 8.91 7.07 -2.86
C TYR A 161 10.03 7.86 -3.55
N THR A 162 10.72 8.69 -2.80
CA THR A 162 11.79 9.57 -3.31
C THR A 162 13.18 9.06 -2.96
N ASP A 163 13.27 7.87 -2.39
CA ASP A 163 14.46 7.22 -1.83
C ASP A 163 15.01 6.09 -2.72
N TRP A 164 14.64 6.07 -4.00
CA TRP A 164 15.20 5.13 -4.98
C TRP A 164 16.64 5.51 -5.35
N PHE A 165 17.53 4.52 -5.38
CA PHE A 165 18.95 4.67 -5.66
C PHE A 165 19.50 3.55 -6.56
N LEU A 166 20.69 3.82 -7.13
CA LEU A 166 21.46 2.84 -7.89
C LEU A 166 22.23 1.93 -6.89
N PRO A 167 22.02 0.60 -6.92
CA PRO A 167 22.63 -0.31 -5.94
C PRO A 167 24.16 -0.27 -6.00
N SER A 168 24.82 -0.42 -4.87
CA SER A 168 26.25 -0.76 -4.81
C SER A 168 26.50 -2.14 -5.44
N ILE A 169 27.76 -2.47 -5.73
CA ILE A 169 28.08 -3.76 -6.36
C ILE A 169 27.69 -4.95 -5.46
N ASP A 170 27.80 -4.81 -4.13
CA ASP A 170 27.36 -5.86 -3.20
C ASP A 170 25.82 -5.95 -3.10
N GLU A 171 25.09 -4.83 -3.14
CA GLU A 171 23.63 -4.83 -3.22
C GLU A 171 23.14 -5.49 -4.52
N LEU A 172 23.82 -5.22 -5.64
CA LEU A 172 23.52 -5.84 -6.93
C LEU A 172 23.82 -7.35 -6.91
N GLN A 173 24.83 -7.78 -6.17
CA GLN A 173 25.10 -9.20 -5.91
C GLN A 173 23.99 -9.85 -5.08
N GLU A 174 23.41 -9.16 -4.09
CA GLU A 174 22.25 -9.68 -3.35
C GLU A 174 20.98 -9.74 -4.21
N ILE A 175 20.76 -8.77 -5.11
CA ILE A 175 19.72 -8.85 -6.14
C ILE A 175 19.89 -10.11 -6.99
N LYS A 176 21.12 -10.43 -7.42
CA LYS A 176 21.42 -11.68 -8.13
C LYS A 176 21.07 -12.91 -7.30
N ASN A 177 21.58 -12.95 -6.07
CA ASN A 177 21.49 -14.12 -5.19
C ASN A 177 20.04 -14.43 -4.80
N ASN A 178 19.26 -13.41 -4.46
CA ASN A 178 17.93 -13.57 -3.87
C ASN A 178 16.79 -13.41 -4.86
N LEU A 179 16.98 -12.71 -5.99
CA LEU A 179 15.94 -12.52 -7.01
C LEU A 179 16.24 -13.28 -8.30
N TYR A 180 17.35 -12.95 -9.00
CA TYR A 180 17.65 -13.51 -10.32
C TYR A 180 17.78 -15.04 -10.30
N ASN A 181 18.56 -15.60 -9.35
CA ASN A 181 18.76 -17.04 -9.24
C ASN A 181 17.47 -17.83 -8.90
N TYR A 182 16.44 -17.13 -8.42
CA TYR A 182 15.11 -17.69 -8.15
C TYR A 182 14.12 -17.45 -9.31
N GLY A 183 14.58 -16.89 -10.43
CA GLY A 183 13.75 -16.56 -11.59
C GLY A 183 12.84 -15.34 -11.38
N LEU A 184 13.05 -14.55 -10.33
CA LEU A 184 12.21 -13.40 -9.99
C LEU A 184 12.79 -12.11 -10.58
N GLY A 185 11.97 -11.07 -10.75
CA GLY A 185 12.42 -9.71 -11.11
C GLY A 185 12.55 -9.40 -12.60
N SER A 186 12.22 -10.35 -13.50
CA SER A 186 12.18 -10.12 -14.96
C SER A 186 13.43 -9.44 -15.53
N PHE A 187 14.62 -9.90 -15.12
CA PHE A 187 15.91 -9.34 -15.52
C PHE A 187 16.22 -9.59 -17.00
N ASN A 188 16.59 -8.53 -17.72
CA ASN A 188 17.17 -8.64 -19.06
C ASN A 188 18.61 -9.18 -19.01
N SER A 189 19.04 -9.80 -20.11
CA SER A 189 20.43 -10.27 -20.29
C SER A 189 21.38 -9.11 -20.56
N GLY A 190 22.55 -9.12 -19.94
CA GLY A 190 23.57 -8.08 -20.08
C GLY A 190 24.07 -7.56 -18.74
N TYR A 191 24.88 -6.50 -18.80
CA TYR A 191 25.45 -5.87 -17.61
C TYR A 191 24.48 -4.90 -16.95
N TYR A 192 24.54 -4.86 -15.62
CA TYR A 192 23.81 -3.95 -14.76
C TYR A 192 24.77 -3.01 -14.08
N TRP A 193 24.49 -1.71 -14.13
CA TRP A 193 25.29 -0.73 -13.42
C TRP A 193 25.17 -0.89 -11.91
N SER A 194 26.31 -0.78 -11.23
CA SER A 194 26.37 -0.47 -9.80
C SER A 194 26.75 0.99 -9.58
N SER A 195 26.47 1.53 -8.40
CA SER A 195 26.92 2.85 -7.97
C SER A 195 28.36 2.87 -7.44
N SER A 196 29.02 1.72 -7.37
CA SER A 196 30.40 1.58 -6.91
C SER A 196 31.36 1.93 -8.04
N GLU A 197 32.07 3.06 -7.90
CA GLU A 197 33.06 3.53 -8.86
C GLU A 197 34.33 2.66 -8.84
N TYR A 198 34.94 2.45 -10.01
CA TYR A 198 36.24 1.77 -10.11
C TYR A 198 37.38 2.79 -10.22
N ASP A 199 37.28 3.71 -11.18
CA ASP A 199 38.24 4.80 -11.38
C ASP A 199 37.58 6.00 -12.10
N ALA A 200 38.41 6.91 -12.63
CA ALA A 200 37.96 8.12 -13.32
C ALA A 200 37.19 7.87 -14.64
N ILE A 201 37.32 6.67 -15.21
CA ILE A 201 36.88 6.30 -16.56
C ILE A 201 35.83 5.19 -16.51
N SER A 202 35.97 4.25 -15.57
CA SER A 202 35.16 3.04 -15.48
C SER A 202 34.43 2.90 -14.15
N SER A 203 33.36 2.11 -14.17
CA SER A 203 32.57 1.77 -12.98
C SER A 203 32.25 0.28 -12.94
N TYR A 204 31.99 -0.24 -11.74
CA TYR A 204 31.62 -1.63 -11.57
C TYR A 204 30.21 -1.92 -12.09
N CYS A 205 30.08 -3.07 -12.73
CA CYS A 205 28.82 -3.62 -13.23
C CYS A 205 28.74 -5.13 -12.97
N LEU A 206 27.53 -5.70 -12.99
CA LEU A 206 27.31 -7.13 -12.83
C LEU A 206 26.49 -7.69 -13.99
N ASP A 207 26.98 -8.75 -14.64
CA ASP A 207 26.14 -9.62 -15.45
C ASP A 207 25.57 -10.72 -14.56
N PHE A 208 24.24 -10.81 -14.46
CA PHE A 208 23.59 -11.79 -13.61
C PHE A 208 23.82 -13.24 -14.05
N THR A 209 24.10 -13.50 -15.33
CA THR A 209 24.55 -14.81 -15.82
C THR A 209 26.04 -15.07 -15.52
N GLY A 210 26.83 -14.01 -15.37
CA GLY A 210 28.27 -14.01 -15.27
C GLY A 210 28.82 -13.56 -13.93
N SER A 211 29.85 -12.72 -13.96
CA SER A 211 30.54 -12.17 -12.78
C SER A 211 30.59 -10.65 -12.84
N ALA A 212 31.00 -10.02 -11.73
CA ALA A 212 31.27 -8.59 -11.71
C ALA A 212 32.38 -8.23 -12.71
N SER A 213 32.24 -7.08 -13.36
CA SER A 213 33.17 -6.54 -14.34
C SER A 213 33.23 -5.02 -14.20
N VAL A 214 34.01 -4.37 -15.07
CA VAL A 214 34.05 -2.91 -15.20
C VAL A 214 33.72 -2.53 -16.64
N LEU A 215 32.99 -1.43 -16.79
CA LEU A 215 32.64 -0.83 -18.08
C LEU A 215 32.96 0.66 -18.03
N GLU A 216 33.22 1.28 -19.19
CA GLU A 216 33.41 2.74 -19.25
C GLU A 216 32.11 3.46 -18.87
N LYS A 217 32.22 4.56 -18.13
CA LYS A 217 31.07 5.28 -17.56
C LYS A 217 30.09 5.82 -18.60
N THR A 218 30.54 5.98 -19.85
CA THR A 218 29.75 6.43 -21.00
C THR A 218 29.02 5.29 -21.72
N GLU A 219 29.32 4.03 -21.40
CA GLU A 219 28.62 2.88 -21.98
C GLU A 219 27.19 2.80 -21.48
N THR A 220 26.32 2.20 -22.30
CA THR A 220 24.93 1.97 -21.92
C THR A 220 24.79 0.58 -21.30
N ALA A 221 24.20 0.50 -20.11
CA ALA A 221 23.91 -0.78 -19.45
C ALA A 221 22.52 -0.76 -18.80
N HIS A 222 22.07 -1.92 -18.31
CA HIS A 222 20.84 -2.04 -17.55
C HIS A 222 21.00 -1.41 -16.17
N VAL A 223 19.88 -0.95 -15.62
CA VAL A 223 19.85 -0.26 -14.33
C VAL A 223 18.66 -0.78 -13.54
N ARG A 224 18.92 -1.24 -12.33
CA ARG A 224 17.89 -1.73 -11.42
C ARG A 224 17.80 -0.78 -10.23
N ALA A 225 16.78 0.08 -10.22
CA ALA A 225 16.54 0.94 -9.07
C ALA A 225 16.18 0.09 -7.84
N CYS A 226 16.76 0.41 -6.71
CA CYS A 226 16.45 -0.20 -5.43
C CYS A 226 16.23 0.88 -4.37
N ARG A 227 15.58 0.53 -3.28
CA ARG A 227 15.48 1.39 -2.11
C ARG A 227 15.64 0.56 -0.87
N SER A 228 16.02 1.22 0.22
CA SER A 228 16.05 0.65 1.54
C SER A 228 15.04 1.37 2.40
N PHE A 229 14.28 0.63 3.18
CA PHE A 229 13.41 1.20 4.18
C PHE A 229 13.65 0.44 5.48
N THR A 230 13.78 1.17 6.57
CA THR A 230 13.60 0.56 7.87
C THR A 230 12.11 0.29 8.01
N ASP A 231 11.75 -0.97 8.16
CA ASP A 231 10.44 -1.25 8.71
C ASP A 231 10.41 -0.70 10.13
N VAL A 232 9.81 0.47 10.23
CA VAL A 232 9.40 1.07 11.50
C VAL A 232 7.98 0.65 11.83
N SER A 233 7.45 -0.45 11.27
CA SER A 233 6.15 -0.98 11.71
C SER A 233 6.18 -1.07 13.25
N GLY A 234 5.47 -0.11 13.85
CA GLY A 234 5.33 0.06 15.27
C GLY A 234 6.38 0.87 16.03
N LYS A 235 6.70 2.12 15.63
CA LYS A 235 6.84 3.26 16.58
C LYS A 235 6.35 4.58 15.99
N TYR A 236 5.04 4.80 16.04
CA TYR A 236 4.53 6.17 16.03
C TYR A 236 5.00 6.86 17.31
N ASN A 237 5.44 8.11 17.20
CA ASN A 237 5.58 8.98 18.35
C ASN A 237 4.21 9.59 18.70
N LEU A 238 4.10 10.07 19.94
CA LEU A 238 2.96 10.91 20.28
C LEU A 238 2.90 12.10 19.31
N ARG A 239 1.70 12.32 18.76
CA ARG A 239 1.30 13.36 17.80
C ARG A 239 1.62 13.08 16.34
N ASP A 240 2.18 11.94 16.01
CA ASP A 240 2.30 11.54 14.60
C ASP A 240 0.91 11.33 13.98
N ILE A 241 0.84 11.42 12.65
CA ILE A 241 -0.37 11.08 11.90
C ILE A 241 -0.39 9.55 11.74
N GLY A 242 -1.40 8.90 12.30
CA GLY A 242 -1.62 7.47 12.23
C GLY A 242 -2.20 7.01 10.88
N PRO A 243 -2.39 5.69 10.70
CA PRO A 243 -2.75 5.12 9.41
C PRO A 243 -4.15 5.52 8.89
N ALA A 244 -5.02 6.06 9.75
CA ALA A 244 -6.32 6.60 9.33
C ALA A 244 -6.35 8.14 9.36
N GLY A 245 -5.18 8.78 9.33
CA GLY A 245 -5.04 10.24 9.28
C GLY A 245 -5.23 10.94 10.63
N GLY A 246 -5.51 10.20 11.70
CA GLY A 246 -5.70 10.75 13.04
C GLY A 246 -4.38 11.04 13.75
N LEU A 247 -4.42 11.79 14.85
CA LEU A 247 -3.21 12.07 15.63
C LEU A 247 -3.01 11.05 16.75
N ILE A 248 -1.82 10.48 16.84
CA ILE A 248 -1.44 9.50 17.85
C ILE A 248 -1.42 10.16 19.22
N PHE A 249 -2.30 9.76 20.13
CA PHE A 249 -2.42 10.38 21.45
C PHE A 249 -2.02 9.46 22.60
N TYR A 250 -1.88 8.17 22.34
CA TYR A 250 -1.41 7.20 23.32
C TYR A 250 -0.73 6.01 22.63
N ILE A 251 0.29 5.48 23.30
CA ILE A 251 1.11 4.36 22.84
C ILE A 251 1.24 3.38 24.01
N ASP A 252 0.90 2.12 23.76
CA ASP A 252 1.06 1.00 24.68
C ASP A 252 1.84 -0.10 23.98
N ASP A 253 3.17 -0.04 24.11
CA ASP A 253 4.12 -0.90 23.42
C ASP A 253 3.88 -0.94 21.89
N THR A 254 3.27 -2.00 21.38
CA THR A 254 2.94 -2.19 19.95
C THR A 254 1.53 -1.74 19.57
N THR A 255 0.73 -1.28 20.55
CA THR A 255 -0.64 -0.78 20.36
C THR A 255 -0.65 0.74 20.33
N TYR A 256 -1.23 1.31 19.28
CA TYR A 256 -1.32 2.74 19.05
C TYR A 256 -2.76 3.19 19.10
N TYR A 257 -2.99 4.38 19.67
CA TYR A 257 -4.30 5.03 19.68
C TYR A 257 -4.22 6.34 18.93
N GLU A 258 -5.09 6.52 17.93
CA GLU A 258 -5.19 7.77 17.17
C GLU A 258 -6.57 8.42 17.31
N ALA A 259 -6.57 9.75 17.45
CA ALA A 259 -7.78 10.57 17.54
C ALA A 259 -8.16 11.07 16.15
N ALA A 260 -9.45 11.08 15.82
CA ALA A 260 -9.90 11.52 14.51
C ALA A 260 -9.43 12.95 14.20
N PRO A 261 -9.19 13.32 12.93
CA PRO A 261 -8.68 14.65 12.57
C PRO A 261 -9.63 15.79 12.97
N ILE A 262 -10.94 15.51 12.98
CA ILE A 262 -12.02 16.47 13.23
C ILE A 262 -13.07 15.89 14.19
N ASP A 263 -13.82 16.78 14.85
CA ASP A 263 -15.03 16.41 15.57
C ASP A 263 -16.08 15.90 14.57
N ILE A 264 -16.89 14.93 14.96
CA ILE A 264 -18.12 14.62 14.24
C ILE A 264 -19.28 15.49 14.74
N GLU A 265 -20.42 15.45 14.04
CA GLU A 265 -21.63 16.15 14.46
C GLU A 265 -22.00 15.85 15.92
N ARG A 266 -22.55 16.86 16.60
CA ARG A 266 -22.97 16.71 17.98
C ARG A 266 -24.12 15.73 18.06
N ASN A 267 -24.02 14.76 18.97
CA ASN A 267 -25.04 13.74 19.12
C ASN A 267 -25.29 13.44 20.60
N THR A 268 -26.37 12.71 20.84
CA THR A 268 -26.71 12.14 22.16
C THR A 268 -25.79 10.97 22.50
N PHE A 269 -25.57 10.73 23.79
CA PHE A 269 -24.76 9.61 24.26
C PHE A 269 -25.39 8.25 23.89
N SER A 270 -26.72 8.16 24.00
CA SER A 270 -27.53 7.03 23.56
C SER A 270 -28.98 7.48 23.44
N ASN A 271 -29.74 6.84 22.54
CA ASN A 271 -31.20 6.96 22.48
C ASN A 271 -31.91 6.21 23.64
N ILE A 272 -31.19 5.37 24.40
CA ILE A 272 -31.67 4.71 25.63
C ILE A 272 -31.12 5.46 26.85
N THR A 273 -32.00 6.06 27.64
CA THR A 273 -31.64 7.10 28.63
C THR A 273 -32.09 6.78 30.06
N ASP A 274 -32.77 5.66 30.26
CA ASP A 274 -33.35 5.21 31.54
C ASP A 274 -32.79 3.85 32.00
N LYS A 275 -31.90 3.24 31.22
CA LYS A 275 -31.22 1.98 31.53
C LYS A 275 -29.73 2.20 31.71
N ALA A 276 -29.18 1.70 32.81
CA ALA A 276 -27.74 1.68 33.04
C ALA A 276 -27.11 0.54 32.23
N ILE A 277 -25.99 0.85 31.56
CA ILE A 277 -25.13 -0.11 30.88
C ILE A 277 -24.36 -0.92 31.94
N ARG A 278 -23.93 -0.28 33.05
CA ARG A 278 -23.21 -0.88 34.20
C ARG A 278 -21.85 -1.53 33.90
N THR A 279 -21.49 -1.71 32.64
CA THR A 279 -20.25 -2.36 32.20
C THR A 279 -19.23 -1.39 31.62
N THR A 280 -19.54 -0.09 31.53
CA THR A 280 -18.56 0.88 31.01
C THR A 280 -17.48 1.18 32.04
N GLU A 281 -16.23 1.20 31.61
CA GLU A 281 -15.08 1.52 32.44
C GLU A 281 -14.47 2.88 32.06
N THR A 282 -13.43 3.29 32.78
CA THR A 282 -12.77 4.59 32.56
C THR A 282 -11.33 4.49 32.08
N ALA A 283 -10.71 3.30 32.14
CA ALA A 283 -9.29 3.11 31.87
C ALA A 283 -8.95 3.23 30.37
N ILE A 284 -7.67 3.45 30.05
CA ILE A 284 -7.22 3.44 28.66
C ILE A 284 -7.44 2.05 28.06
N GLY A 285 -7.94 1.98 26.83
CA GLY A 285 -8.27 0.74 26.12
C GLY A 285 -9.68 0.24 26.33
N THR A 286 -10.47 0.85 27.23
CA THR A 286 -11.86 0.43 27.49
C THR A 286 -12.87 1.14 26.58
N GLY A 287 -12.48 2.21 25.87
CA GLY A 287 -13.41 2.99 25.05
C GLY A 287 -14.10 2.17 23.96
N ALA A 288 -13.37 1.23 23.34
CA ALA A 288 -13.93 0.32 22.35
C ALA A 288 -15.00 -0.59 22.95
N THR A 289 -14.72 -1.23 24.09
CA THR A 289 -15.66 -2.12 24.80
C THR A 289 -16.85 -1.34 25.34
N ASN A 290 -16.65 -0.15 25.90
CA ASN A 290 -17.72 0.74 26.33
C ASN A 290 -18.65 1.11 25.17
N THR A 291 -18.05 1.52 24.05
CA THR A 291 -18.78 1.90 22.83
C THR A 291 -19.56 0.71 22.29
N ALA A 292 -18.96 -0.49 22.25
CA ALA A 292 -19.66 -1.71 21.90
C ALA A 292 -20.84 -2.00 22.85
N ALA A 293 -20.73 -1.77 24.15
CA ALA A 293 -21.83 -1.95 25.11
C ALA A 293 -22.94 -0.89 24.97
N ILE A 294 -22.60 0.37 24.65
CA ILE A 294 -23.54 1.44 24.28
C ILE A 294 -24.29 1.06 23.00
N ILE A 295 -23.61 0.35 22.11
CA ILE A 295 -24.09 -0.04 20.78
C ILE A 295 -24.79 -1.41 20.76
N GLU A 296 -24.51 -2.33 21.67
CA GLU A 296 -25.39 -3.48 21.87
C GLU A 296 -26.78 -3.03 22.36
N GLN A 297 -26.86 -1.82 22.92
CA GLN A 297 -28.11 -1.10 23.14
C GLN A 297 -28.61 -0.34 21.88
N ALA A 298 -27.75 -0.05 20.90
CA ALA A 298 -28.02 0.65 19.64
C ALA A 298 -27.06 0.21 18.50
N SER A 299 -27.42 -0.83 17.73
CA SER A 299 -26.71 -1.48 16.61
C SER A 299 -25.34 -0.96 16.09
N GLY A 300 -24.30 -1.81 16.15
CA GLY A 300 -23.04 -1.80 15.35
C GLY A 300 -21.89 -0.82 15.73
N ALA A 301 -20.70 -1.32 16.11
CA ALA A 301 -19.47 -0.52 16.32
C ALA A 301 -18.37 -0.95 15.35
N ASN A 302 -17.87 -0.01 14.55
CA ASN A 302 -16.73 -0.16 13.64
C ASN A 302 -15.42 0.31 14.32
N ASP A 303 -14.33 0.29 13.56
CA ASP A 303 -12.94 0.65 13.91
C ASP A 303 -12.79 1.91 14.80
N TRP A 304 -13.62 2.95 14.56
CA TRP A 304 -13.68 4.17 15.37
C TRP A 304 -14.71 4.07 16.49
N PHE A 305 -14.28 4.38 17.72
CA PHE A 305 -15.09 4.32 18.93
C PHE A 305 -15.07 5.63 19.73
N LEU A 306 -16.05 5.79 20.61
CA LEU A 306 -16.12 6.91 21.55
C LEU A 306 -15.09 6.69 22.68
N PRO A 307 -14.13 7.60 22.90
CA PRO A 307 -13.08 7.41 23.90
C PRO A 307 -13.66 7.29 25.30
N SER A 308 -13.08 6.41 26.11
CA SER A 308 -13.27 6.40 27.56
C SER A 308 -12.77 7.71 28.18
N LYS A 309 -13.14 7.93 29.45
CA LYS A 309 -12.68 9.09 30.21
C LYS A 309 -11.14 9.25 30.22
N ASN A 310 -10.36 8.18 30.34
CA ASN A 310 -8.90 8.30 30.35
C ASN A 310 -8.30 8.42 28.95
N GLU A 311 -8.92 7.83 27.91
CA GLU A 311 -8.47 8.03 26.52
C GLU A 311 -8.64 9.48 26.06
N ILE A 312 -9.78 10.11 26.37
CA ILE A 312 -9.99 11.52 26.01
C ILE A 312 -9.09 12.46 26.85
N ALA A 313 -8.79 12.10 28.10
CA ALA A 313 -7.82 12.82 28.91
C ALA A 313 -6.39 12.70 28.30
N ALA A 314 -6.04 11.55 27.72
CA ALA A 314 -4.79 11.38 27.00
C ALA A 314 -4.75 12.25 25.72
N MET A 315 -5.86 12.37 24.97
CA MET A 315 -5.96 13.34 23.86
C MET A 315 -5.72 14.78 24.35
N TYR A 316 -6.31 15.16 25.48
CA TYR A 316 -6.11 16.50 26.02
C TYR A 316 -4.64 16.76 26.36
N ASN A 317 -4.03 15.85 27.13
CA ASN A 317 -2.66 16.00 27.60
C ASN A 317 -1.63 15.94 26.46
N ASN A 318 -1.82 15.05 25.49
CA ASN A 318 -0.81 14.79 24.46
C ASN A 318 -1.04 15.57 23.16
N LEU A 319 -2.27 16.02 22.87
CA LEU A 319 -2.60 16.76 21.65
C LEU A 319 -3.04 18.20 21.94
N LYS A 320 -4.12 18.39 22.74
CA LYS A 320 -4.71 19.73 22.96
C LYS A 320 -3.74 20.71 23.61
N ILE A 321 -3.05 20.30 24.68
CA ILE A 321 -2.07 21.17 25.38
C ILE A 321 -0.97 21.64 24.43
N TYR A 322 -0.65 20.84 23.41
CA TYR A 322 0.34 21.15 22.39
C TYR A 322 -0.21 21.92 21.18
N GLY A 323 -1.48 22.34 21.23
CA GLY A 323 -2.12 23.09 20.15
C GLY A 323 -2.51 22.25 18.94
N LEU A 324 -2.54 20.92 19.07
CA LEU A 324 -2.79 19.99 17.97
C LEU A 324 -4.22 19.43 18.01
N GLY A 325 -4.71 18.91 16.86
CA GLY A 325 -5.98 18.19 16.75
C GLY A 325 -7.24 19.06 16.64
N ASN A 326 -7.10 20.39 16.58
CA ASN A 326 -8.23 21.31 16.36
C ASN A 326 -9.41 21.13 17.33
N PHE A 327 -9.15 20.76 18.58
CA PHE A 327 -10.21 20.61 19.59
C PHE A 327 -10.80 21.97 19.97
N THR A 328 -12.13 22.05 20.00
CA THR A 328 -12.86 23.21 20.50
C THR A 328 -12.76 23.28 22.02
N ASN A 329 -12.63 24.48 22.60
CA ASN A 329 -12.70 24.67 24.07
C ASN A 329 -14.16 24.49 24.54
N ASN A 330 -14.59 23.24 24.70
CA ASN A 330 -15.95 22.88 25.14
C ASN A 330 -15.99 21.45 25.70
N PHE A 331 -17.18 21.01 26.10
CA PHE A 331 -17.46 19.65 26.55
C PHE A 331 -17.57 18.66 25.39
N TYR A 332 -17.03 17.47 25.63
CA TYR A 332 -17.08 16.31 24.75
C TYR A 332 -17.66 15.11 25.48
N TRP A 333 -18.42 14.28 24.78
CA TRP A 333 -18.83 12.99 25.29
C TRP A 333 -17.63 12.06 25.48
N THR A 334 -17.68 11.27 26.54
CA THR A 334 -16.85 10.07 26.73
C THR A 334 -17.76 8.85 26.67
N SER A 335 -17.22 7.65 26.49
CA SER A 335 -17.97 6.40 26.57
C SER A 335 -18.15 5.88 28.01
N SER A 336 -17.70 6.63 29.02
CA SER A 336 -17.89 6.27 30.42
C SER A 336 -19.25 6.72 30.93
N GLU A 337 -20.05 5.78 31.44
CA GLU A 337 -21.35 6.04 32.07
C GLU A 337 -21.16 6.46 33.53
N TYR A 338 -21.97 7.41 34.02
CA TYR A 338 -22.07 7.71 35.45
C TYR A 338 -23.19 6.88 36.10
N ASN A 339 -24.37 6.86 35.49
CA ASN A 339 -25.48 5.99 35.87
C ASN A 339 -26.50 5.86 34.71
N ALA A 340 -27.68 5.29 34.98
CA ALA A 340 -28.73 5.09 33.98
C ALA A 340 -29.08 6.35 33.16
N SER A 341 -29.09 7.52 33.80
CA SER A 341 -29.55 8.78 33.20
C SER A 341 -28.43 9.72 32.75
N TYR A 342 -27.21 9.53 33.28
CA TYR A 342 -26.10 10.47 33.07
C TYR A 342 -24.87 9.79 32.47
N GLY A 343 -24.28 10.43 31.46
CA GLY A 343 -22.96 10.11 30.92
C GLY A 343 -21.89 11.06 31.46
N VAL A 344 -20.62 10.68 31.32
CA VAL A 344 -19.48 11.52 31.71
C VAL A 344 -19.00 12.36 30.52
N LEU A 345 -18.76 13.64 30.79
CA LEU A 345 -18.21 14.63 29.87
C LEU A 345 -16.77 14.98 30.23
N PHE A 346 -15.98 15.35 29.22
CA PHE A 346 -14.64 15.92 29.39
C PHE A 346 -14.57 17.32 28.78
N ASN A 347 -14.05 18.31 29.50
CA ASN A 347 -13.93 19.69 29.07
C ASN A 347 -12.54 19.98 28.49
N PHE A 348 -12.46 20.24 27.18
CA PHE A 348 -11.20 20.60 26.51
C PHE A 348 -10.73 22.03 26.80
N SER A 349 -11.48 22.83 27.57
CA SER A 349 -11.06 24.16 28.00
C SER A 349 -10.07 24.10 29.16
N ASP A 350 -10.25 23.15 30.09
CA ASP A 350 -9.53 23.11 31.37
C ASP A 350 -9.16 21.68 31.84
N GLY A 351 -9.50 20.64 31.06
CA GLY A 351 -9.19 19.25 31.38
C GLY A 351 -10.07 18.64 32.48
N THR A 352 -11.16 19.29 32.88
CA THR A 352 -12.07 18.81 33.94
C THR A 352 -13.14 17.86 33.40
N ASN A 353 -13.77 17.11 34.31
CA ASN A 353 -14.89 16.22 33.99
C ASN A 353 -16.21 16.79 34.52
N SER A 354 -17.30 16.49 33.83
CA SER A 354 -18.66 16.80 34.28
C SER A 354 -19.60 15.62 33.97
N ILE A 355 -20.87 15.73 34.35
CA ILE A 355 -21.90 14.76 33.99
C ILE A 355 -23.09 15.49 33.36
N LEU A 356 -23.73 14.85 32.39
CA LEU A 356 -24.91 15.42 31.74
C LEU A 356 -25.88 14.31 31.31
N TYR A 357 -27.15 14.67 31.15
CA TYR A 357 -28.17 13.75 30.67
C TYR A 357 -27.80 13.16 29.31
N LYS A 358 -27.97 11.85 29.16
CA LYS A 358 -27.59 11.12 27.95
C LYS A 358 -28.30 11.61 26.67
N ASN A 359 -29.47 12.25 26.80
CA ASN A 359 -30.22 12.84 25.68
C ASN A 359 -29.70 14.21 25.22
N SER A 360 -28.62 14.73 25.81
CA SER A 360 -28.04 16.01 25.42
C SER A 360 -27.13 15.87 24.20
N SER A 361 -27.26 16.79 23.24
CA SER A 361 -26.41 16.83 22.04
C SER A 361 -25.07 17.50 22.36
N ILE A 362 -24.00 16.71 22.45
CA ILE A 362 -22.65 17.16 22.81
C ILE A 362 -21.64 16.71 21.76
N ARG A 363 -20.49 17.39 21.70
CA ARG A 363 -19.41 17.11 20.74
C ARG A 363 -18.82 15.72 20.97
N ILE A 364 -18.37 15.10 19.89
CA ILE A 364 -17.74 13.79 19.89
C ILE A 364 -16.45 13.87 19.08
N ARG A 365 -15.36 13.35 19.65
CA ARG A 365 -14.13 13.09 18.93
C ARG A 365 -13.85 11.59 18.99
N PRO A 366 -14.09 10.84 17.90
CA PRO A 366 -13.79 9.41 17.87
C PRO A 366 -12.28 9.15 18.00
N CYS A 367 -11.94 7.98 18.53
CA CYS A 367 -10.61 7.39 18.42
C CYS A 367 -10.66 5.96 17.94
N ARG A 368 -9.53 5.45 17.47
CA ARG A 368 -9.34 4.02 17.23
C ARG A 368 -8.05 3.51 17.84
N LYS A 369 -7.88 2.19 17.88
CA LYS A 369 -6.63 1.53 18.25
C LYS A 369 -6.20 0.53 17.19
N PHE A 370 -4.90 0.40 16.96
CA PHE A 370 -4.35 -0.56 16.01
C PHE A 370 -3.01 -1.11 16.50
N THR A 371 -2.62 -2.27 15.99
CA THR A 371 -1.28 -2.85 16.20
C THR A 371 -0.51 -2.74 14.89
N SER A 372 0.79 -2.49 14.95
CA SER A 372 1.63 -2.37 13.76
C SER A 372 2.61 -3.53 13.72
N LEU A 373 2.39 -4.46 12.78
CA LEU A 373 3.32 -5.55 12.45
C LEU A 373 3.15 -5.90 10.96
N THR A 374 4.09 -5.49 10.11
CA THR A 374 4.24 -6.08 8.77
C THR A 374 5.70 -6.50 8.59
N GLN A 375 6.02 -7.72 9.00
CA GLN A 375 7.35 -8.29 8.78
C GLN A 375 7.42 -8.84 7.34
N TYR A 376 8.40 -8.38 6.56
CA TYR A 376 8.66 -8.92 5.22
C TYR A 376 9.67 -10.08 5.27
N SER A 377 9.54 -11.01 4.32
CA SER A 377 10.50 -12.07 4.02
C SER A 377 11.26 -11.76 2.73
N LEU A 378 12.42 -12.42 2.52
CA LEU A 378 13.13 -12.34 1.25
C LEU A 378 12.21 -12.78 0.10
N ARG A 379 12.14 -11.95 -0.93
CA ARG A 379 11.30 -12.04 -2.15
C ARG A 379 9.85 -11.64 -1.98
N ASP A 380 9.45 -11.17 -0.81
CA ASP A 380 8.15 -10.53 -0.67
C ASP A 380 8.05 -9.26 -1.52
N ILE A 381 6.82 -8.83 -1.79
CA ILE A 381 6.58 -7.52 -2.38
C ILE A 381 6.58 -6.49 -1.26
N GLY A 382 7.58 -5.62 -1.29
CA GLY A 382 7.75 -4.52 -0.35
C GLY A 382 6.77 -3.37 -0.62
N PRO A 383 6.84 -2.30 0.20
CA PRO A 383 5.85 -1.25 0.22
C PRO A 383 5.80 -0.40 -1.06
N ALA A 384 6.86 -0.35 -1.90
CA ALA A 384 6.78 0.26 -3.25
C ALA A 384 6.44 -0.72 -4.37
N GLY A 385 6.07 -1.95 -4.04
CA GLY A 385 5.84 -2.97 -5.06
C GLY A 385 7.13 -3.62 -5.59
N GLY A 386 8.29 -3.30 -5.02
CA GLY A 386 9.57 -3.94 -5.34
C GLY A 386 9.68 -5.31 -4.66
N LEU A 387 10.62 -6.14 -5.12
CA LEU A 387 10.92 -7.43 -4.49
C LEU A 387 12.00 -7.25 -3.41
N ILE A 388 11.74 -7.73 -2.20
CA ILE A 388 12.69 -7.71 -1.09
C ILE A 388 13.89 -8.60 -1.43
N PHE A 389 15.08 -8.02 -1.55
CA PHE A 389 16.30 -8.75 -1.94
C PHE A 389 17.33 -8.84 -0.82
N TYR A 390 17.22 -8.01 0.22
CA TYR A 390 18.12 -8.05 1.37
C TYR A 390 17.39 -7.59 2.65
N ILE A 391 17.76 -8.19 3.78
CA ILE A 391 17.20 -7.90 5.11
C ILE A 391 18.35 -7.81 6.10
N ASP A 392 18.46 -6.68 6.80
CA ASP A 392 19.40 -6.47 7.90
C ASP A 392 18.65 -5.96 9.14
N GLY A 393 18.33 -6.89 10.05
CA GLY A 393 17.46 -6.61 11.19
C GLY A 393 16.09 -6.11 10.75
N ASN A 394 15.80 -4.84 11.02
CA ASN A 394 14.55 -4.17 10.61
C ASN A 394 14.72 -3.35 9.33
N ASN A 395 15.90 -3.35 8.71
CA ASN A 395 16.14 -2.70 7.43
C ASN A 395 15.86 -3.68 6.30
N TYR A 396 15.02 -3.26 5.38
CA TYR A 396 14.59 -4.03 4.23
C TYR A 396 15.02 -3.31 2.97
N TYR A 397 15.50 -4.06 2.00
CA TYR A 397 15.89 -3.54 0.71
C TYR A 397 15.01 -4.17 -0.35
N GLU A 398 14.34 -3.34 -1.13
CA GLU A 398 13.52 -3.79 -2.26
C GLU A 398 14.09 -3.31 -3.59
N SER A 399 14.05 -4.19 -4.57
CA SER A 399 14.48 -3.93 -5.94
C SER A 399 13.23 -3.76 -6.80
N ASN A 400 13.27 -2.78 -7.69
CA ASN A 400 12.20 -2.59 -8.65
C ASN A 400 12.01 -3.83 -9.56
N LEU A 401 10.80 -4.00 -10.09
CA LEU A 401 10.44 -5.10 -10.98
C LEU A 401 10.92 -4.93 -12.42
N TYR A 402 11.35 -3.72 -12.80
CA TYR A 402 11.67 -3.38 -14.19
C TYR A 402 13.04 -2.77 -14.35
N ASP A 403 13.70 -3.15 -15.45
CA ASP A 403 14.95 -2.54 -15.87
C ASP A 403 14.74 -1.17 -16.47
N LEU A 404 15.61 -0.27 -16.04
CA LEU A 404 15.94 0.96 -16.73
C LEU A 404 17.19 0.72 -17.58
N VAL A 405 17.53 1.68 -18.42
CA VAL A 405 18.72 1.64 -19.27
C VAL A 405 19.33 3.04 -19.29
N GLY A 406 20.64 3.14 -19.13
CA GLY A 406 21.34 4.42 -19.13
C GLY A 406 22.86 4.28 -19.07
N ILE A 407 23.53 5.43 -19.11
CA ILE A 407 24.97 5.55 -18.86
C ILE A 407 25.26 5.69 -17.37
N TRP A 408 26.47 5.38 -16.92
CA TRP A 408 26.80 5.51 -15.49
C TRP A 408 26.80 6.98 -15.05
N SER A 409 27.47 7.87 -15.79
CA SER A 409 27.43 9.32 -15.58
C SER A 409 27.85 10.07 -16.85
N ASN A 410 27.24 11.23 -17.10
CA ASN A 410 27.68 12.14 -18.16
C ASN A 410 28.99 12.87 -17.82
N VAL A 411 29.38 12.90 -16.54
CA VAL A 411 30.62 13.54 -16.10
C VAL A 411 31.77 12.58 -16.39
N TYR A 412 32.49 12.85 -17.48
CA TYR A 412 33.55 11.98 -17.96
C TYR A 412 34.67 12.79 -18.67
N PRO A 413 35.95 12.52 -18.37
CA PRO A 413 36.43 11.69 -17.26
C PRO A 413 36.25 12.40 -15.91
N GLY A 414 36.01 11.66 -14.83
CA GLY A 414 35.83 12.21 -13.49
C GLY A 414 35.89 11.14 -12.42
N LEU A 415 36.70 11.35 -11.38
CA LEU A 415 36.81 10.46 -10.21
C LEU A 415 36.07 11.09 -9.03
N ILE A 416 35.11 10.37 -8.47
CA ILE A 416 34.48 10.73 -7.19
C ILE A 416 35.40 10.32 -6.04
N GLY A 417 35.90 9.07 -6.07
CA GLY A 417 36.88 8.52 -5.14
C GLY A 417 36.36 8.18 -3.74
N THR A 418 35.07 8.43 -3.46
CA THR A 418 34.42 8.21 -2.15
C THR A 418 33.34 7.14 -2.17
N THR A 419 32.97 6.60 -3.33
CA THR A 419 31.94 5.56 -3.40
C THR A 419 32.44 4.25 -2.79
N SER A 420 31.53 3.46 -2.23
CA SER A 420 31.81 2.17 -1.59
C SER A 420 31.12 1.00 -2.27
N ALA A 421 31.68 -0.20 -2.12
CA ALA A 421 31.11 -1.45 -2.62
C ALA A 421 30.05 -2.06 -1.70
N ASN A 422 30.09 -1.72 -0.41
CA ASN A 422 29.36 -2.41 0.65
C ASN A 422 27.83 -2.31 0.50
N ILE A 423 27.13 -3.26 1.12
CA ILE A 423 25.68 -3.20 1.30
C ILE A 423 25.30 -1.97 2.15
N GLY A 424 24.26 -1.23 1.73
CA GLY A 424 23.79 -0.01 2.37
C GLY A 424 24.38 1.29 1.79
N GLU A 425 25.36 1.19 0.89
CA GLU A 425 26.05 2.36 0.34
C GLU A 425 25.45 2.87 -0.97
N GLY A 426 24.50 2.15 -1.57
CA GLY A 426 23.91 2.53 -2.86
C GLY A 426 23.31 3.94 -2.86
N LEU A 427 22.63 4.33 -1.78
CA LEU A 427 22.06 5.68 -1.63
C LEU A 427 23.14 6.76 -1.50
N ASN A 428 24.15 6.54 -0.65
CA ASN A 428 25.26 7.47 -0.49
C ASN A 428 26.01 7.67 -1.81
N ASN A 429 26.37 6.56 -2.48
CA ASN A 429 27.03 6.59 -3.77
C ASN A 429 26.18 7.33 -4.81
N THR A 430 24.87 7.08 -4.85
CA THR A 430 23.94 7.76 -5.76
C THR A 430 23.97 9.28 -5.56
N ASN A 431 23.94 9.73 -4.29
CA ASN A 431 24.03 11.16 -3.95
C ASN A 431 25.37 11.78 -4.38
N GLU A 432 26.48 11.08 -4.18
CA GLU A 432 27.81 11.53 -4.62
C GLU A 432 27.90 11.61 -6.15
N ILE A 433 27.32 10.64 -6.87
CA ILE A 433 27.31 10.63 -8.34
C ILE A 433 26.60 11.87 -8.89
N ILE A 434 25.42 12.20 -8.36
CA ILE A 434 24.63 13.36 -8.82
C ILE A 434 25.18 14.71 -8.34
N ALA A 435 26.00 14.71 -7.29
CA ALA A 435 26.62 15.93 -6.75
C ALA A 435 27.83 16.42 -7.56
N GLN A 436 28.31 15.64 -8.53
CA GLN A 436 29.43 16.03 -9.39
C GLN A 436 29.16 17.33 -10.13
N ALA A 437 30.18 18.19 -10.21
CA ALA A 437 30.08 19.43 -10.99
C ALA A 437 29.87 19.13 -12.48
N GLY A 438 28.83 19.71 -13.08
CA GLY A 438 28.47 19.45 -14.49
C GLY A 438 27.63 18.19 -14.72
N HIS A 439 27.15 17.56 -13.65
CA HIS A 439 26.19 16.46 -13.73
C HIS A 439 24.85 16.93 -14.30
N ILE A 440 24.36 16.22 -15.31
CA ILE A 440 23.04 16.41 -15.92
C ILE A 440 22.29 15.09 -16.10
N ASP A 441 23.01 13.98 -16.30
CA ASP A 441 22.42 12.67 -16.61
C ASP A 441 23.29 11.52 -16.11
N SER A 442 22.65 10.50 -15.54
CA SER A 442 23.30 9.31 -14.99
C SER A 442 22.27 8.25 -14.62
N SER A 443 22.72 7.01 -14.50
CA SER A 443 21.92 5.92 -13.93
C SER A 443 21.49 6.18 -12.49
N ALA A 444 22.33 6.84 -11.68
CA ALA A 444 22.00 7.30 -10.34
C ALA A 444 20.79 8.26 -10.34
N LYS A 445 20.80 9.25 -11.23
CA LYS A 445 19.68 10.17 -11.42
C LYS A 445 18.43 9.48 -11.97
N LEU A 446 18.57 8.53 -12.89
CA LEU A 446 17.45 7.73 -13.38
C LEU A 446 16.77 6.95 -12.24
N CYS A 447 17.53 6.41 -11.29
CA CYS A 447 16.99 5.77 -10.10
C CYS A 447 16.27 6.76 -9.19
N LEU A 448 16.86 7.92 -8.89
CA LEU A 448 16.23 8.93 -8.04
C LEU A 448 14.93 9.48 -8.65
N ASP A 449 14.90 9.65 -9.96
CA ASP A 449 13.73 10.12 -10.72
C ASP A 449 12.76 8.97 -11.06
N TYR A 450 12.95 7.76 -10.51
CA TYR A 450 12.13 6.60 -10.85
C TYR A 450 10.64 6.85 -10.64
N ASP A 451 10.25 7.40 -9.49
CA ASP A 451 8.84 7.65 -9.17
C ASP A 451 8.28 8.93 -9.86
N ASN A 452 9.14 9.94 -10.08
CA ASN A 452 8.77 11.16 -10.81
C ASN A 452 8.41 10.91 -12.28
N ARG A 453 8.79 9.77 -12.86
CA ARG A 453 8.40 9.36 -14.21
C ARG A 453 7.01 8.70 -14.27
N TYR A 454 6.41 8.42 -13.12
CA TYR A 454 5.06 7.87 -12.96
C TYR A 454 4.10 8.85 -12.27
N ALA A 455 4.63 9.89 -11.62
CA ALA A 455 3.89 11.04 -11.12
C ALA A 455 3.72 12.14 -12.20
N HIS A 456 3.00 11.83 -13.29
CA HIS A 456 2.46 12.88 -14.15
C HIS A 456 0.93 12.81 -14.18
N SER A 457 0.33 13.95 -13.80
CA SER A 457 -1.05 14.20 -13.33
C SER A 457 -1.31 13.60 -11.94
N TYR A 458 -1.36 14.34 -10.84
CA TYR A 458 -2.10 15.60 -10.59
C TYR A 458 -1.37 16.48 -9.57
N SER A 459 -1.41 17.81 -9.76
CA SER A 459 -0.92 18.78 -8.78
C SER A 459 -1.75 18.75 -7.49
N ALA A 460 -1.09 18.90 -6.34
CA ALA A 460 -1.63 19.00 -4.97
C ALA A 460 -2.72 20.08 -4.74
N ALA A 461 -3.11 20.84 -5.77
CA ALA A 461 -4.13 21.87 -5.72
C ALA A 461 -5.58 21.35 -5.96
N LYS A 462 -5.78 20.09 -6.37
CA LYS A 462 -7.13 19.58 -6.72
C LYS A 462 -7.77 18.64 -5.68
N LEU A 463 -7.00 18.03 -4.79
CA LEU A 463 -7.50 17.20 -3.67
C LEU A 463 -8.05 18.01 -2.48
N CYS A 464 -7.89 19.34 -2.49
CA CYS A 464 -8.52 20.22 -1.50
C CYS A 464 -10.05 20.37 -1.68
N ASN A 465 -10.64 19.85 -2.76
CA ASN A 465 -12.03 20.17 -3.13
C ASN A 465 -13.09 19.10 -2.83
N ASP A 466 -12.73 17.85 -2.54
CA ASP A 466 -13.73 16.77 -2.40
C ASP A 466 -13.91 16.29 -0.95
N LEU A 467 -13.59 17.17 0.02
CA LEU A 467 -14.20 17.11 1.35
C LEU A 467 -15.65 17.59 1.22
N GLU A 468 -16.58 16.68 0.88
CA GLU A 468 -18.01 16.91 1.10
C GLU A 468 -18.28 16.92 2.62
N ILE A 469 -17.97 18.07 3.23
CA ILE A 469 -18.66 18.57 4.41
C ILE A 469 -19.98 19.13 3.87
N THR A 470 -21.04 18.35 3.94
CA THR A 470 -22.39 18.91 3.79
C THR A 470 -22.76 19.66 5.07
N ALA A 471 -23.33 20.85 4.87
CA ALA A 471 -23.76 21.81 5.88
C ALA A 471 -25.20 21.58 6.33
#